data_AF-A0A3M2V4J2-F1
#
_entry.id   AF-A0A3M2V4J2-F1
#
_cell.length_a   1.000
_cell.length_b   1.000
_cell.length_c   1.000
_cell.angle_alpha   90.00
_cell.angle_beta   90.00
_cell.angle_gamma   90.00
#
_symmetry.space_group_name_H-M   'P 1'
#
loop_
_entity.id
_entity.type
_entity.pdbx_description
1 polymer ?
#
loop_
_entity_poly.entity_id
_entity_poly.type
_entity_poly.pdbx_seq_one_letter_code
_entity_poly.pdbx_strand_id
1 'polypeptide(L)' 'MSIFSHFKDRFESTRQEELSLQEYLELCKQDRSAYASAAERLLLAIG' A
#
# COMPACT_ATOMS: atom_id res chain seq x y z
N MET A 1 29.10 -2.47 15.90
CA MET A 1 28.05 -2.80 14.91
C MET A 1 27.04 -1.66 14.89
N SER A 2 27.49 -0.47 14.49
CA SER A 2 27.34 0.14 13.16
C SER A 2 25.98 0.85 13.05
N ILE A 3 25.96 2.12 13.47
CA ILE A 3 24.87 3.09 13.27
C ILE A 3 24.25 3.01 11.85
N PHE A 4 25.04 2.61 10.85
CA PHE A 4 24.58 2.38 9.49
C PHE A 4 23.51 1.30 9.33
N SER A 5 23.49 0.24 10.14
CA SER A 5 22.44 -0.78 10.04
C SER A 5 21.08 -0.23 10.49
N HIS A 6 21.04 0.49 11.61
CA HIS A 6 19.80 1.12 12.09
C HIS A 6 19.24 2.17 11.13
N PHE A 7 20.12 2.94 10.47
CA PHE A 7 19.69 3.89 9.43
C PHE A 7 19.15 3.18 8.20
N LYS A 8 19.79 2.09 7.76
CA LYS A 8 19.32 1.28 6.63
C LYS A 8 17.96 0.66 6.92
N ASP A 9 17.77 0.07 8.10
CA ASP A 9 16.51 -0.59 8.48
C ASP A 9 15.35 0.41 8.52
N ARG A 10 15.57 1.60 9.08
CA ARG A 10 14.56 2.67 9.07
C ARG A 10 14.24 3.10 7.65
N PHE A 11 15.26 3.38 6.83
CA PHE A 11 15.08 3.81 5.44
C PHE A 11 14.29 2.79 4.61
N GLU A 12 14.66 1.50 4.68
CA GLU A 12 13.91 0.44 4.00
C GLU A 12 12.49 0.31 4.55
N SER A 13 12.27 0.45 5.86
CA SER A 13 10.92 0.40 6.46
C SER A 13 10.03 1.59 6.12
N THR A 14 10.62 2.74 5.76
CA THR A 14 9.87 3.94 5.33
C THR A 14 9.77 4.06 3.82
N ARG A 15 10.42 3.15 3.08
CA ARG A 15 10.36 3.13 1.63
C ARG A 15 8.93 2.79 1.22
N GLN A 16 8.32 3.65 0.41
CA GLN A 16 7.01 3.36 -0.13
C GLN A 16 7.11 2.15 -1.05
N GLU A 17 6.12 1.27 -0.94
CA GLU A 17 5.92 0.21 -1.93
C GLU A 17 5.41 0.86 -3.21
N GLU A 18 6.16 0.69 -4.29
CA GLU A 18 5.78 1.16 -5.62
C GLU A 18 5.13 -0.01 -6.37
N LEU A 19 3.96 0.26 -6.94
CA LEU A 19 3.27 -0.66 -7.84
C LEU A 19 3.39 -0.09 -9.25
N SER A 20 3.68 -0.94 -10.22
CA SER A 20 3.46 -0.58 -11.62
C SER A 20 1.96 -0.40 -11.88
N LEU A 21 1.62 0.36 -12.92
CA LEU A 21 0.22 0.57 -13.30
C LEU A 21 -0.50 -0.75 -13.58
N GLN A 22 0.17 -1.73 -14.19
CA GLN A 22 -0.42 -3.03 -14.49
C GLN A 22 -0.75 -3.80 -13.20
N GLU A 23 0.16 -3.82 -12.23
CA GLU A 23 -0.07 -4.48 -10.93
C GLU A 23 -1.21 -3.81 -10.17
N TYR A 24 -1.28 -2.47 -10.19
CA TYR A 24 -2.41 -1.75 -9.60
C TYR A 24 -3.74 -2.10 -10.28
N LEU A 25 -3.78 -2.18 -11.62
CA LEU A 25 -4.99 -2.54 -12.34
C LEU A 25 -5.41 -3.99 -12.11
N GLU A 26 -4.47 -4.92 -11.99
CA GLU A 26 -4.77 -6.31 -11.60
C GLU A 26 -5.31 -6.40 -10.17
N LEU A 27 -4.74 -5.62 -9.23
CA LEU A 27 -5.29 -5.50 -7.88
C LEU A 27 -6.73 -4.97 -7.91
N CYS A 28 -7.01 -3.94 -8.69
CA CYS A 28 -8.36 -3.38 -8.83
C CYS A 28 -9.39 -4.35 -9.43
N LYS A 29 -8.94 -5.33 -10.25
CA LYS A 29 -9.82 -6.40 -10.75
C LYS A 29 -10.18 -7.40 -9.66
N GLN A 30 -9.25 -7.70 -8.76
CA GLN A 30 -9.45 -8.64 -7.66
C GLN A 30 -10.23 -7.99 -6.51
N ASP A 31 -9.89 -6.76 -6.17
CA ASP A 31 -10.51 -5.98 -5.10
C ASP A 31 -10.85 -4.56 -5.55
N ARG A 32 -12.15 -4.28 -5.62
CA ARG A 32 -12.67 -2.95 -5.98
C ARG A 32 -12.45 -1.91 -4.89
N SER A 33 -12.17 -2.35 -3.65
CA SER A 33 -11.84 -1.45 -2.54
C SER A 33 -10.50 -0.74 -2.74
N ALA A 34 -9.61 -1.30 -3.59
CA ALA A 34 -8.30 -0.74 -3.90
C ALA A 34 -8.37 0.66 -4.55
N TYR A 35 -9.44 0.96 -5.28
CA TYR A 35 -9.69 2.30 -5.86
C TYR A 35 -10.86 3.06 -5.20
N ALA A 36 -11.52 2.46 -4.23
CA ALA A 36 -12.63 3.09 -3.52
C ALA A 36 -12.14 4.24 -2.64
N SER A 37 -12.92 5.31 -2.60
CA SER A 37 -12.76 6.44 -1.67
C SER A 37 -12.97 5.99 -0.22
N ALA A 38 -12.48 6.79 0.73
CA ALA A 38 -12.64 6.49 2.15
C ALA A 38 -14.12 6.32 2.55
N ALA A 39 -15.02 7.14 2.01
CA ALA A 39 -16.46 7.04 2.26
C ALA A 39 -17.05 5.74 1.70
N GLU A 40 -16.69 5.36 0.47
CA GLU A 40 -17.15 4.10 -0.15
C GLU A 40 -16.65 2.86 0.62
N ARG A 41 -15.42 2.89 1.13
CA ARG A 41 -14.89 1.81 1.98
C ARG A 41 -15.66 1.67 3.29
N LEU A 42 -16.06 2.79 3.90
CA LEU A 42 -16.88 2.77 5.11
C LEU A 42 -18.25 2.16 4.82
N LEU A 43 -18.87 2.50 3.68
CA LEU A 43 -20.14 1.89 3.26
C LEU A 43 -20.00 0.40 2.97
N LEU A 44 -18.95 -0.03 2.26
CA LEU A 44 -18.64 -1.45 2.03
C LEU A 44 -18.45 -2.24 3.34
N ALA A 45 -17.92 -1.59 4.38
CA ALA A 45 -17.68 -2.23 5.67
C ALA A 45 -18.96 -2.44 6.51
N ILE A 46 -20.02 -1.65 6.27
CA ILE A 46 -21.27 -1.72 7.05
C ILE A 46 -22.40 -2.51 6.37
N GLY A 47 -22.32 -2.74 5.04
CA GLY A 47 -23.26 -3.59 4.29
C GLY A 47 -24.28 -2.81 3.47
#